data_AF-A0A7K8X7G0-F1
#
_entry.id   AF-A0A7K8X7G0-F1
#
_cell.length_a   1.000
_cell.length_b   1.000
_cell.length_c   1.000
_cell.angle_alpha   90.00
_cell.angle_beta   90.00
_cell.angle_gamma   90.00
#
_symmetry.space_group_name_H-M   'P 1'
#
loop_
_entity.id
_entity.type
_entity.pdbx_description
1 polymer ?
#
loop_
_entity_poly.entity_id
_entity_poly.type
_entity_poly.pdbx_seq_one_letter_code
_entity_poly.pdbx_strand_id
1 'polypeptide(L)' 'MFVIEVKLKGGGRYLIFRRYRQFYALHTKLEERYGAESKTSPFTCTLPILPGKVYVGAKREIAENRIPILNIYMK' A
#
# COMPACT_ATOMS: atom_id res chain seq x y z
N MET A 1 -12.80 5.44 -1.06
CA MET A 1 -12.08 5.18 0.21
C MET A 1 -12.08 3.67 0.41
N PHE A 2 -11.03 3.11 0.99
CA PHE A 2 -10.97 1.70 1.37
C PHE A 2 -11.19 1.59 2.89
N VAL A 3 -12.03 0.64 3.29
CA VAL A 3 -12.29 0.27 4.69
C VAL A 3 -11.52 -1.02 4.93
N ILE A 4 -10.64 -1.04 5.93
CA ILE A 4 -9.70 -2.12 6.16
C ILE A 4 -9.82 -2.57 7.61
N GLU A 5 -10.07 -3.85 7.83
CA GLU A 5 -9.99 -4.47 9.16
C GLU A 5 -8.53 -4.80 9.48
N VAL A 6 -8.06 -4.31 10.63
CA VAL A 6 -6.71 -4.58 11.14
C VAL A 6 -6.82 -5.46 12.37
N LYS A 7 -6.14 -6.60 12.36
CA LYS A 7 -5.99 -7.47 13.52
C LYS A 7 -4.62 -7.26 14.16
N LEU A 8 -4.60 -6.88 15.44
CA LEU A 8 -3.38 -6.71 16.21
C LEU A 8 -2.87 -8.05 16.74
N LYS A 9 -1.57 -8.11 17.05
CA LYS A 9 -0.94 -9.27 17.70
C LYS A 9 -1.64 -9.64 19.02
N GLY A 10 -2.12 -8.64 19.78
CA GLY A 10 -2.90 -8.83 21.01
C GLY A 10 -4.37 -9.21 20.81
N GLY A 11 -4.80 -9.56 19.59
CA GLY A 11 -6.15 -10.03 19.28
C GLY A 11 -7.19 -8.93 19.02
N GLY A 12 -6.91 -7.68 19.41
CA GLY A 12 -7.78 -6.54 19.13
C GLY A 12 -7.98 -6.28 17.64
N ARG A 13 -9.17 -5.82 17.26
CA ARG A 13 -9.54 -5.52 15.87
C ARG A 13 -10.14 -4.13 15.77
N TYR A 14 -9.81 -3.41 14.70
CA TYR A 14 -10.38 -2.10 14.41
C TYR A 14 -10.40 -1.83 12.91
N LEU A 15 -11.22 -0.87 12.50
CA LEU A 15 -11.32 -0.43 11.12
C LEU A 15 -10.46 0.82 10.90
N ILE A 16 -9.76 0.85 9.78
CA ILE A 16 -9.12 2.07 9.27
C ILE A 16 -9.69 2.44 7.91
N PHE A 17 -9.71 3.74 7.64
CA PHE A 17 -10.17 4.33 6.39
C PHE A 17 -8.98 4.95 5.68
N ARG A 18 -8.63 4.44 4.49
CA ARG A 18 -7.49 4.94 3.71
C ARG A 18 -7.86 5.13 2.24
N ARG A 19 -7.35 6.19 1.61
CA ARG A 19 -7.42 6.36 0.15
C ARG A 19 -6.14 5.91 -0.52
N TYR A 20 -6.23 5.56 -1.80
CA TYR A 20 -5.08 5.07 -2.60
C TYR A 20 -3.83 5.96 -2.50
N ARG A 21 -3.99 7.29 -2.54
CA ARG A 21 -2.86 8.22 -2.44
C ARG A 21 -2.03 8.05 -1.16
N GLN A 22 -2.64 7.61 -0.06
CA GLN A 22 -1.92 7.34 1.18
C GLN A 22 -1.06 6.07 1.10
N PHE A 23 -1.54 5.02 0.41
CA PHE A 23 -0.74 3.84 0.10
C PHE A 23 0.47 4.20 -0.76
N TYR A 24 0.24 4.96 -1.83
CA TYR A 24 1.30 5.39 -2.73
C TYR A 24 2.37 6.22 -1.99
N ALA A 25 1.95 7.20 -1.19
CA ALA A 25 2.90 8.02 -0.41
C ALA A 25 3.69 7.22 0.63
N LEU A 26 3.10 6.18 1.23
CA LEU A 26 3.82 5.26 2.10
C LEU A 26 4.83 4.42 1.31
N HIS A 27 4.40 3.87 0.17
CA HIS A 27 5.24 3.02 -0.67
C HIS A 27 6.48 3.76 -1.17
N THR A 28 6.34 4.99 -1.67
CA THR A 28 7.49 5.81 -2.09
C THR A 28 8.51 6.01 -0.98
N LYS A 29 8.07 6.26 0.27
CA LYS A 29 8.99 6.37 1.41
C LYS A 29 9.68 5.04 1.75
N LEU A 30 9.00 3.92 1.53
CA LEU A 30 9.60 2.60 1.71
C LEU A 30 10.64 2.32 0.62
N GLU A 31 10.35 2.66 -0.64
CA GLU A 31 11.30 2.53 -1.75
C GLU A 31 12.55 3.39 -1.53
N GLU A 32 12.37 4.65 -1.13
CA GLU A 32 13.49 5.57 -0.81
C GLU A 32 14.41 5.02 0.28
N ARG A 33 13.85 4.30 1.25
CA ARG A 33 14.60 3.82 2.43
C ARG A 33 15.11 2.39 2.27
N TYR A 34 14.34 1.51 1.68
CA TYR A 34 14.57 0.05 1.68
C TYR A 34 14.67 -0.55 0.28
N GLY A 35 14.38 0.22 -0.78
CA GLY A 35 14.48 -0.23 -2.16
C GLY A 35 15.93 -0.50 -2.59
N ALA A 36 16.10 -1.17 -3.72
CA ALA A 36 17.41 -1.55 -4.25
C ALA A 36 18.34 -0.35 -4.51
N GLU A 37 17.77 0.80 -4.85
CA GLU A 37 18.49 2.06 -5.13
C GLU A 37 18.71 2.92 -3.87
N SER A 38 18.37 2.41 -2.68
CA SER A 38 18.57 3.12 -1.41
C SER A 38 20.06 3.28 -1.11
N LYS A 39 20.59 4.47 -1.36
CA LYS A 39 21.99 4.83 -1.09
C LYS A 39 22.27 5.12 0.39
N THR A 40 21.21 5.26 1.19
CA THR A 40 21.28 5.81 2.55
C THR A 40 21.04 4.78 3.66
N SER A 41 20.57 3.58 3.32
CA SER A 41 20.22 2.55 4.31
C SER A 41 21.06 1.29 4.14
N PRO A 42 21.67 0.76 5.22
CA PRO A 42 22.29 -0.56 5.19
C PRO A 42 21.24 -1.69 5.13
N PHE A 43 19.95 -1.35 5.28
CA PHE A 43 18.84 -2.28 5.21
C PHE A 43 18.15 -2.14 3.86
N THR A 44 18.42 -3.08 2.95
CA THR A 44 17.68 -3.24 1.69
C THR A 44 16.81 -4.49 1.77
N CYS A 45 15.63 -4.44 1.16
CA CYS A 45 14.76 -5.61 1.04
C CYS A 45 13.90 -5.53 -0.22
N THR A 46 13.41 -6.69 -0.67
CA THR A 46 12.46 -6.74 -1.78
C THR A 46 11.09 -6.28 -1.29
N LEU A 47 10.66 -5.09 -1.73
CA LEU A 47 9.35 -4.56 -1.43
C LEU A 47 8.27 -5.20 -2.33
N PRO A 48 7.04 -5.41 -1.82
CA PRO A 48 5.92 -5.85 -2.64
C PRO A 48 5.53 -4.75 -3.63
N ILE A 49 5.03 -5.14 -4.81
CA ILE A 49 4.69 -4.18 -5.87
C ILE A 49 3.36 -3.48 -5.55
N LEU A 50 3.35 -2.15 -5.57
CA LEU A 50 2.14 -1.34 -5.55
C LEU A 50 1.86 -0.76 -6.95
N PRO A 51 0.63 -0.85 -7.50
CA PRO A 51 0.35 -0.31 -8.82
C PRO A 51 0.62 1.20 -8.94
N GLY A 52 0.88 1.66 -10.16
CA GLY A 52 1.02 3.07 -10.45
C GLY A 52 -0.26 3.89 -10.23
N LYS A 53 -0.10 5.21 -10.34
CA LYS A 53 -1.25 6.12 -10.45
C LYS A 53 -1.97 5.85 -11.78
N VAL A 54 -3.31 5.84 -11.72
CA VAL A 54 -4.16 5.77 -12.90
C VAL A 54 -4.74 7.17 -13.08
N TYR A 55 -4.39 7.83 -14.19
CA TYR A 55 -4.74 9.23 -14.44
C TYR A 55 -6.09 9.40 -15.14
N VAL A 56 -6.55 8.38 -15.88
CA VAL A 56 -7.79 8.39 -16.67
C VAL A 56 -8.56 7.09 -16.44
N GLY A 57 -9.89 7.16 -16.38
CA GLY A 57 -10.78 6.00 -16.27
C GLY A 57 -11.85 6.13 -15.18
N ALA A 58 -12.77 5.16 -15.13
CA ALA A 58 -13.87 5.14 -14.17
C ALA A 58 -13.37 4.92 -12.74
N LYS A 59 -13.49 5.94 -11.89
CA LYS A 59 -12.94 5.92 -10.52
C LYS A 59 -13.44 4.74 -9.67
N ARG A 60 -14.68 4.31 -9.88
CA ARG A 60 -15.29 3.19 -9.15
C ARG A 60 -14.66 1.85 -9.55
N GLU A 61 -14.64 1.54 -10.83
CA GLU A 61 -14.03 0.30 -11.36
C GLU A 61 -12.55 0.22 -11.00
N ILE A 62 -11.82 1.34 -11.11
CA ILE A 62 -10.42 1.42 -10.69
C ILE A 62 -10.26 1.07 -9.20
N ALA A 63 -11.18 1.53 -8.35
CA ALA A 63 -11.13 1.23 -6.92
C ALA A 63 -11.47 -0.24 -6.64
N GLU A 64 -12.49 -0.80 -7.30
CA GLU A 64 -12.90 -2.20 -7.16
C GLU A 64 -11.77 -3.15 -7.60
N ASN A 65 -11.15 -2.90 -8.76
CA ASN A 65 -10.00 -3.67 -9.25
C ASN A 65 -8.78 -3.63 -8.33
N ARG A 66 -8.64 -2.57 -7.52
CA ARG A 66 -7.54 -2.43 -6.55
C ARG A 66 -7.76 -3.20 -5.26
N ILE A 67 -8.98 -3.63 -4.92
CA ILE A 67 -9.26 -4.36 -3.68
C ILE A 67 -8.39 -5.62 -3.54
N PRO A 68 -8.40 -6.58 -4.49
CA PRO A 68 -7.58 -7.79 -4.37
C PRO A 68 -6.08 -7.49 -4.34
N ILE A 69 -5.64 -6.47 -5.08
CA ILE A 69 -4.22 -6.07 -5.12
C ILE A 69 -3.77 -5.49 -3.78
N LEU A 70 -4.57 -4.60 -3.18
CA LEU A 70 -4.26 -4.02 -1.88
C LEU A 70 -4.27 -5.07 -0.76
N ASN A 71 -5.14 -6.09 -0.85
CA ASN A 71 -5.13 -7.21 0.10
C ASN A 71 -3.83 -8.01 0.02
N ILE A 72 -3.29 -8.24 -1.18
CA ILE A 72 -2.00 -8.91 -1.36
C ILE A 72 -0.86 -8.02 -0.86
N TYR A 73 -0.88 -6.73 -1.18
CA TYR A 73 0.16 -5.78 -0.77
C TYR A 73 0.29 -5.63 0.75
N MET A 74 -0.82 -5.75 1.49
CA MET A 74 -0.84 -5.60 2.95
C MET A 74 -0.56 -6.90 3.73
N LYS A 75 -0.49 -8.05 3.04
CA LYS A 75 -0.32 -9.36 3.66
C LYS A 75 1.13 -9.61 4.05
#